data_AF-A0A5S5AUY2-F1
#
_entry.id   AF-A0A5S5AUY2-F1
#
_cell.length_a   1.000
_cell.length_b   1.000
_cell.length_c   1.000
_cell.angle_alpha   90.00
_cell.angle_beta   90.00
_cell.angle_gamma   90.00
#
_symmetry.space_group_name_H-M   'P 1'
#
loop_
_entity.id
_entity.type
_entity.pdbx_description
1 polymer ?
#
loop_
_entity_poly.entity_id
_entity_poly.type
_entity_poly.pdbx_seq_one_letter_code
_entity_poly.pdbx_strand_id
1 'polypeptide(L)'
;MAWESNKKGKSDSFIDVKEIEARLPSALDKNKDPNGDDFFYCAEKTGKLLATKRVSVSQIRKIFNEARRIKYEENGIYELRMLKAVIAYTAGRFPENMKEFKGIFTKAIEMAEKSEENLKRFKQFFEAVVAYHRFYGGRE
;
A
#
# COMPACT_ATOMS: atom_id res chain seq x y z
N MET A 1 42.93 22.05 10.35
CA MET A 1 42.88 20.67 9.82
C MET A 1 41.57 20.06 10.27
N ALA A 2 40.80 19.59 9.31
CA ALA A 2 39.34 19.46 9.36
C ALA A 2 38.82 18.44 10.40
N TRP A 3 37.97 18.93 11.30
CA TRP A 3 36.95 18.15 12.00
C TRP A 3 35.63 18.40 11.27
N GLU A 4 35.38 17.65 10.20
CA GLU A 4 34.16 17.61 9.39
C GLU A 4 34.46 16.50 8.36
N SER A 5 33.78 15.36 8.23
CA SER A 5 32.37 15.08 8.37
C SER A 5 32.21 13.58 8.61
N ASN A 6 31.90 13.19 9.85
CA ASN A 6 31.46 11.83 10.17
C ASN A 6 29.93 11.77 10.01
N LYS A 7 29.50 11.12 8.92
CA LYS A 7 28.20 10.46 8.63
C LYS A 7 27.81 10.65 7.17
N LYS A 8 28.64 10.09 6.26
CA LYS A 8 28.16 9.73 4.92
C LYS A 8 27.01 8.72 5.06
N GLY A 9 25.97 8.96 4.28
CA GLY A 9 24.62 8.40 4.37
C GLY A 9 24.52 6.93 4.76
N LYS A 10 23.69 6.65 5.77
CA LYS A 10 23.04 5.34 5.93
C LYS A 10 22.40 4.99 4.59
N SER A 11 22.84 3.88 4.02
CA SER A 11 22.34 3.28 2.78
C SER A 11 20.82 3.40 2.67
N ASP A 12 20.34 3.93 1.55
CA ASP A 12 18.96 3.75 1.13
C ASP A 12 18.65 2.24 1.20
N SER A 13 17.86 1.85 2.19
CA SER A 13 17.40 0.47 2.34
C SER A 13 16.58 0.13 1.10
N PHE A 14 17.10 -0.74 0.24
CA PHE A 14 16.36 -1.26 -0.91
C PHE A 14 14.99 -1.75 -0.44
N ILE A 15 13.90 -1.16 -0.96
CA ILE A 15 12.55 -1.59 -0.62
C ILE A 15 12.27 -2.86 -1.43
N ASP A 16 12.27 -4.00 -0.75
CA ASP A 16 11.96 -5.28 -1.39
C ASP A 16 10.44 -5.46 -1.54
N VAL A 17 9.93 -5.18 -2.74
CA VAL A 17 8.51 -5.37 -3.08
C VAL A 17 8.08 -6.83 -2.89
N LYS A 18 8.97 -7.80 -3.14
CA LYS A 18 8.64 -9.22 -2.99
C LYS A 18 8.42 -9.58 -1.52
N GLU A 19 9.17 -8.95 -0.63
CA GLU A 19 8.99 -9.15 0.81
C GLU A 19 7.63 -8.59 1.28
N ILE A 20 7.27 -7.39 0.81
CA ILE A 20 5.94 -6.81 1.09
C ILE A 20 4.85 -7.77 0.61
N GLU A 21 4.95 -8.23 -0.65
CA GLU A 21 3.98 -9.15 -1.23
C GLU A 21 3.91 -10.49 -0.49
N ALA A 22 5.04 -11.01 -0.01
CA ALA A 22 5.09 -12.28 0.71
C ALA A 22 4.36 -12.20 2.08
N ARG A 23 4.43 -11.05 2.74
CA ARG A 23 3.82 -10.81 4.06
C ARG A 23 2.34 -10.39 3.99
N LEU A 24 1.89 -9.83 2.86
CA LEU A 24 0.50 -9.37 2.67
C LEU A 24 -0.60 -10.37 3.08
N PRO A 25 -0.51 -11.69 2.77
CA PRO A 25 -1.51 -12.65 3.20
C PRO A 25 -1.65 -12.80 4.72
N SER A 26 -0.56 -12.61 5.47
CA SER A 26 -0.55 -12.57 6.94
C SER A 26 -1.06 -11.21 7.42
N ALA A 27 -0.47 -10.12 6.90
CA ALA A 27 -0.83 -8.74 7.22
C ALA A 27 -2.33 -8.45 7.10
N LEU A 28 -3.01 -9.02 6.10
CA LEU A 28 -4.44 -8.78 5.83
C LEU A 28 -5.36 -9.85 6.39
N ASP A 29 -4.88 -10.69 7.29
CA ASP A 29 -5.64 -11.71 8.01
C ASP A 29 -5.43 -11.52 9.52
N LYS A 30 -6.47 -11.03 10.20
CA LYS A 30 -6.40 -10.71 11.64
C LYS A 30 -6.05 -11.92 12.50
N ASN A 31 -6.40 -13.13 12.07
CA ASN A 31 -6.12 -14.34 12.85
C ASN A 31 -4.65 -14.76 12.72
N LYS A 32 -4.00 -14.43 11.60
CA LYS A 32 -2.58 -14.73 11.36
C LYS A 32 -1.66 -13.64 11.90
N ASP A 33 -2.13 -12.40 11.93
CA ASP A 33 -1.38 -11.24 12.40
C ASP A 33 -2.19 -10.44 13.45
N PRO A 34 -2.43 -11.00 14.64
CA PRO A 34 -3.28 -10.36 15.65
C PRO A 34 -2.67 -9.06 16.20
N ASN A 35 -1.34 -8.98 16.27
CA ASN A 35 -0.61 -7.81 16.78
C ASN A 35 -0.36 -6.75 15.71
N GLY A 36 -0.47 -7.11 14.43
CA GLY A 36 -0.27 -6.18 13.31
C GLY A 36 1.20 -6.01 12.91
N ASP A 37 2.08 -6.95 13.25
CA ASP A 37 3.52 -6.84 12.97
C ASP A 37 3.76 -6.80 11.46
N ASP A 38 3.18 -7.75 10.72
CA ASP A 38 3.24 -7.77 9.26
C ASP A 38 2.40 -6.64 8.66
N PHE A 39 1.25 -6.32 9.26
CA PHE A 39 0.38 -5.23 8.83
C PHE A 39 1.11 -3.89 8.79
N PHE A 40 1.70 -3.47 9.91
CA PHE A 40 2.38 -2.19 10.00
C PHE A 40 3.69 -2.18 9.21
N TYR A 41 4.40 -3.31 9.14
CA TYR A 41 5.55 -3.46 8.24
C TYR A 41 5.16 -3.20 6.78
N CYS A 42 4.17 -3.94 6.26
CA CYS A 42 3.72 -3.79 4.88
C CYS A 42 3.19 -2.38 4.62
N ALA A 43 2.44 -1.80 5.55
CA ALA A 43 1.86 -0.46 5.38
C ALA A 43 2.94 0.62 5.31
N GLU A 44 3.92 0.57 6.21
CA GLU A 44 5.02 1.51 6.25
C GLU A 44 5.89 1.42 5.00
N LYS A 45 6.32 0.21 4.63
CA LYS A 45 7.16 -0.01 3.44
C LYS A 45 6.45 0.41 2.16
N THR A 46 5.15 0.12 2.05
CA THR A 46 4.33 0.55 0.91
C THR A 46 4.19 2.07 0.88
N GLY A 47 3.90 2.72 2.00
CA GLY A 47 3.82 4.19 2.08
C GLY A 47 5.13 4.87 1.69
N LYS A 48 6.26 4.36 2.20
CA LYS A 48 7.60 4.82 1.83
C LYS A 48 7.89 4.64 0.34
N LEU A 49 7.57 3.46 -0.22
CA LEU A 49 7.75 3.16 -1.64
C LEU A 49 7.01 4.17 -2.51
N LEU A 50 5.74 4.45 -2.18
CA LEU A 50 4.92 5.40 -2.92
C LEU A 50 5.47 6.82 -2.88
N ALA A 51 6.03 7.23 -1.73
CA ALA A 51 6.66 8.53 -1.59
C ALA A 51 7.95 8.62 -2.41
N THR A 52 8.81 7.59 -2.35
CA THR A 52 10.04 7.50 -3.14
C THR A 52 9.76 7.51 -4.65
N LYS A 53 8.68 6.85 -5.08
CA LYS A 53 8.20 6.81 -6.47
C LYS A 53 7.39 8.03 -6.88
N ARG A 54 7.29 9.05 -6.01
CA ARG A 54 6.58 10.32 -6.28
C ARG A 54 5.14 10.12 -6.76
N VAL A 55 4.45 9.11 -6.25
CA VAL A 55 3.00 8.97 -6.48
C VAL A 55 2.30 10.09 -5.73
N SER A 56 1.43 10.82 -6.42
CA SER A 56 0.77 11.98 -5.83
C SER A 56 -0.24 11.57 -4.75
N VAL A 57 -0.41 12.44 -3.76
CA VAL A 57 -1.43 12.23 -2.71
C VAL A 57 -2.83 12.17 -3.33
N SER A 58 -3.09 12.95 -4.38
CA SER A 58 -4.39 12.99 -5.07
C SER A 58 -4.72 11.66 -5.74
N GLN A 59 -3.75 11.00 -6.38
CA GLN A 59 -3.90 9.67 -6.98
C GLN A 59 -4.23 8.62 -5.92
N ILE A 60 -3.46 8.59 -4.82
CA ILE A 60 -3.67 7.62 -3.74
C ILE A 60 -5.03 7.86 -3.07
N ARG A 61 -5.38 9.11 -2.76
CA ARG A 61 -6.66 9.46 -2.13
C ARG A 61 -7.86 9.09 -3.00
N LYS A 62 -7.77 9.24 -4.32
CA LYS A 62 -8.85 8.85 -5.23
C LYS A 62 -9.15 7.35 -5.10
N ILE A 63 -8.13 6.52 -5.22
CA ILE A 63 -8.25 5.05 -5.13
C ILE A 63 -8.72 4.65 -3.71
N PHE A 64 -8.18 5.30 -2.68
CA PHE A 64 -8.59 5.07 -1.29
C PHE A 64 -10.07 5.40 -1.04
N ASN A 65 -10.55 6.52 -1.56
CA ASN A 65 -11.94 6.93 -1.40
C ASN A 65 -12.92 5.96 -2.07
N GLU A 66 -12.53 5.37 -3.21
CA GLU A 66 -13.28 4.28 -3.85
C GLU A 66 -13.29 3.04 -2.95
N ALA A 67 -12.12 2.57 -2.52
CA ALA A 67 -11.99 1.41 -1.62
C ALA A 67 -12.81 1.52 -0.33
N ARG A 68 -12.83 2.71 0.28
CA ARG A 68 -13.54 2.96 1.55
C ARG A 68 -15.05 2.78 1.45
N ARG A 69 -15.64 3.06 0.28
CA ARG A 69 -17.09 3.00 0.04
C ARG A 69 -17.61 1.58 -0.16
N ILE A 70 -16.73 0.65 -0.55
CA ILE A 70 -17.08 -0.75 -0.84
C ILE A 70 -17.70 -1.41 0.39
N LYS A 71 -18.85 -2.07 0.25
CA LYS A 71 -19.45 -2.89 1.30
C LYS A 71 -19.50 -4.34 0.87
N TYR A 72 -19.12 -5.26 1.75
CA TYR A 72 -18.94 -6.65 1.36
C TYR A 72 -20.27 -7.33 1.03
N GLU A 73 -21.32 -7.01 1.80
CA GLU A 73 -22.65 -7.64 1.77
C GLU A 73 -23.48 -7.26 0.54
N GLU A 74 -23.13 -6.15 -0.12
CA GLU A 74 -23.80 -5.67 -1.32
C GLU A 74 -23.14 -6.30 -2.56
N ASN A 75 -22.49 -5.50 -3.41
CA ASN A 75 -21.76 -5.92 -4.61
C ASN A 75 -20.23 -5.92 -4.38
N GLY A 76 -19.77 -6.05 -3.14
CA GLY A 76 -18.40 -5.72 -2.75
C GLY A 76 -17.29 -6.45 -3.52
N ILE A 77 -17.49 -7.75 -3.84
CA ILE A 77 -16.53 -8.51 -4.66
C ILE A 77 -16.39 -7.90 -6.06
N TYR A 78 -17.51 -7.51 -6.67
CA TYR A 78 -17.48 -6.87 -7.99
C TYR A 78 -16.79 -5.50 -7.93
N GLU A 79 -17.08 -4.69 -6.90
CA GLU A 79 -16.44 -3.39 -6.72
C GLU A 79 -14.94 -3.50 -6.45
N LEU A 80 -14.50 -4.49 -5.67
CA LEU A 80 -13.08 -4.80 -5.45
C LEU A 80 -12.38 -5.15 -6.77
N ARG A 81 -13.03 -5.95 -7.62
CA ARG A 81 -12.49 -6.28 -8.94
C ARG A 81 -12.47 -5.06 -9.88
N MET A 82 -13.44 -4.17 -9.78
CA MET A 82 -13.45 -2.90 -10.50
C MET A 82 -12.30 -2.00 -10.03
N LEU A 83 -12.07 -1.89 -8.72
CA LEU A 83 -10.95 -1.16 -8.14
C LEU A 83 -9.60 -1.70 -8.65
N LYS A 84 -9.46 -3.03 -8.73
CA LYS A 84 -8.28 -3.69 -9.32
C LYS A 84 -8.06 -3.26 -10.78
N ALA A 85 -9.12 -3.18 -11.58
CA ALA A 85 -9.03 -2.72 -12.96
C ALA A 85 -8.64 -1.23 -13.06
N VAL A 86 -9.19 -0.38 -12.21
CA VAL A 86 -8.82 1.06 -12.12
C VAL A 86 -7.35 1.23 -11.77
N ILE A 87 -6.83 0.44 -10.83
CA ILE A 87 -5.40 0.45 -10.45
C ILE A 87 -4.53 0.00 -11.62
N ALA A 88 -4.92 -1.07 -12.33
CA ALA A 88 -4.18 -1.54 -13.50
C ALA A 88 -4.12 -0.49 -14.62
N TYR A 89 -5.23 0.18 -14.92
CA TYR A 89 -5.27 1.29 -15.88
C TYR A 89 -4.38 2.45 -15.44
N THR A 90 -4.46 2.85 -14.17
CA THR A 90 -3.64 3.93 -13.61
C THR A 90 -2.15 3.60 -13.71
N ALA A 91 -1.78 2.35 -13.43
CA ALA A 91 -0.41 1.87 -13.59
C ALA A 91 0.07 1.85 -15.04
N GLY A 92 -0.81 1.53 -16.00
CA GLY A 92 -0.49 1.61 -17.42
C GLY A 92 -0.26 3.05 -17.91
N ARG A 93 -0.99 4.01 -17.33
CA ARG A 93 -0.84 5.44 -17.66
C ARG A 93 0.40 6.08 -17.04
N PHE A 94 0.85 5.58 -15.88
CA PHE A 94 1.98 6.13 -15.11
C PHE A 94 2.98 5.02 -14.70
N PRO A 95 3.63 4.35 -15.65
CA PRO A 95 4.36 3.12 -15.40
C PRO A 95 5.59 3.30 -14.48
N GLU A 96 6.26 4.44 -14.54
CA GLU A 96 7.48 4.73 -13.74
C GLU A 96 7.20 4.78 -12.23
N ASN A 97 5.98 5.15 -11.85
CA ASN A 97 5.63 5.43 -10.46
C ASN A 97 4.70 4.36 -9.85
N MET A 98 3.98 3.61 -10.67
CA MET A 98 2.83 2.80 -10.24
C MET A 98 2.96 1.30 -10.51
N LYS A 99 4.04 0.83 -11.13
CA LYS A 99 4.22 -0.60 -11.45
C LYS A 99 4.28 -1.47 -10.20
N GLU A 100 5.10 -1.10 -9.22
CA GLU A 100 5.23 -1.81 -7.95
C GLU A 100 3.97 -1.66 -7.08
N PHE A 101 3.32 -0.48 -7.14
CA PHE A 101 2.04 -0.23 -6.49
C PHE A 101 0.96 -1.21 -6.94
N LYS A 102 0.88 -1.50 -8.25
CA LYS A 102 -0.09 -2.44 -8.81
C LYS A 102 0.02 -3.82 -8.17
N GLY A 103 1.22 -4.37 -8.01
CA GLY A 103 1.44 -5.72 -7.47
C GLY A 103 0.94 -5.86 -6.04
N ILE A 104 1.40 -4.95 -5.18
CA ILE A 104 1.00 -4.87 -3.75
C ILE A 104 -0.53 -4.76 -3.63
N PHE A 105 -1.15 -3.81 -4.34
CA PHE A 105 -2.59 -3.61 -4.22
C PHE A 105 -3.44 -4.70 -4.87
N THR A 106 -2.96 -5.31 -5.95
CA THR A 106 -3.62 -6.48 -6.54
C THR A 106 -3.74 -7.60 -5.52
N LYS A 107 -2.63 -7.93 -4.86
CA LYS A 107 -2.61 -8.97 -3.83
C LYS A 107 -3.41 -8.59 -2.59
N ALA A 108 -3.38 -7.31 -2.21
CA ALA A 108 -4.19 -6.80 -1.10
C ALA A 108 -5.70 -6.91 -1.37
N ILE A 109 -6.13 -6.61 -2.60
CA ILE A 109 -7.51 -6.76 -3.04
C ILE A 109 -7.93 -8.24 -3.08
N GLU A 110 -7.06 -9.14 -3.55
CA GLU A 110 -7.33 -10.58 -3.53
C GLU A 110 -7.54 -11.12 -2.11
N MET A 111 -6.87 -10.53 -1.11
CA MET A 111 -7.14 -10.83 0.30
C MET A 111 -8.48 -10.26 0.74
N ALA A 112 -8.80 -9.02 0.37
CA ALA A 112 -10.08 -8.37 0.69
C ALA A 112 -11.29 -9.10 0.12
N GLU A 113 -11.15 -9.78 -1.03
CA GLU A 113 -12.21 -10.59 -1.65
C GLU A 113 -12.62 -11.82 -0.80
N LYS A 114 -11.85 -12.21 0.23
CA LYS A 114 -12.07 -13.45 0.98
C LYS A 114 -13.16 -13.38 2.05
N SER A 115 -13.34 -12.21 2.69
CA SER A 115 -14.35 -12.01 3.73
C SER A 115 -14.56 -10.52 4.04
N GLU A 116 -15.66 -10.19 4.70
CA GLU A 116 -15.92 -8.85 5.23
C GLU A 116 -14.81 -8.37 6.17
N GLU A 117 -14.30 -9.24 7.05
CA GLU A 117 -13.22 -8.89 7.99
C GLU A 117 -11.90 -8.62 7.23
N ASN A 118 -11.62 -9.38 6.17
CA ASN A 118 -10.47 -9.09 5.30
C ASN A 118 -10.65 -7.76 4.56
N LEU A 119 -11.85 -7.43 4.08
CA LEU A 119 -12.15 -6.13 3.47
C LEU A 119 -11.93 -4.99 4.48
N LYS A 120 -12.43 -5.14 5.71
CA LYS A 120 -12.22 -4.16 6.78
C LYS A 120 -10.74 -3.96 7.07
N ARG A 121 -9.98 -5.05 7.18
CA ARG A 121 -8.52 -5.00 7.41
C ARG A 121 -7.78 -4.38 6.23
N PHE A 122 -8.21 -4.64 5.00
CA PHE A 122 -7.68 -3.97 3.80
C PHE A 122 -7.91 -2.46 3.82
N LYS A 123 -9.09 -1.99 4.21
CA LYS A 123 -9.36 -0.54 4.33
C LYS A 123 -8.44 0.12 5.35
N GLN A 124 -8.27 -0.50 6.52
CA GLN A 124 -7.34 -0.04 7.56
C GLN A 124 -5.89 -0.02 7.07
N PHE A 125 -5.48 -1.07 6.35
CA PHE A 125 -4.15 -1.14 5.73
C PHE A 125 -3.93 0.04 4.79
N PHE A 126 -4.92 0.32 3.93
CA PHE A 126 -4.83 1.42 2.98
C PHE A 126 -4.77 2.79 3.68
N GLU A 127 -5.52 2.99 4.77
CA GLU A 127 -5.40 4.20 5.62
C GLU A 127 -3.99 4.36 6.19
N ALA A 128 -3.40 3.28 6.71
CA ALA A 128 -2.04 3.29 7.22
C ALA A 128 -1.02 3.61 6.12
N VAL A 129 -1.18 3.06 4.91
CA VAL A 129 -0.34 3.39 3.75
C VAL A 129 -0.40 4.88 3.41
N VAL A 130 -1.60 5.49 3.42
CA VAL A 130 -1.77 6.93 3.19
C VAL A 130 -1.06 7.76 4.26
N ALA A 131 -1.16 7.35 5.53
CA ALA A 131 -0.50 8.01 6.65
C ALA A 131 1.03 7.96 6.51
N TYR A 132 1.59 6.78 6.21
CA TYR A 132 3.04 6.62 6.02
C TYR A 132 3.54 7.32 4.76
N HIS A 133 2.79 7.31 3.66
CA HIS A 133 3.12 8.10 2.47
C HIS A 133 3.28 9.59 2.80
N ARG A 134 2.35 10.15 3.59
CA ARG A 134 2.41 11.53 4.06
C ARG A 134 3.62 11.76 4.96
N PHE A 135 3.88 10.85 5.90
CA PHE A 135 5.04 10.91 6.80
C PHE A 135 6.37 10.94 6.04
N TYR A 136 6.51 10.12 4.99
CA TYR A 136 7.70 10.06 4.15
C TYR A 136 7.80 11.18 3.10
N GLY A 137 7.00 12.24 3.22
CA GLY A 137 7.11 13.43 2.40
C GLY A 137 6.35 13.38 1.08
N GLY A 138 5.35 12.50 0.95
CA GLY A 138 4.38 12.55 -0.12
C GLY A 138 3.68 13.92 -0.19
N ARG A 139 4.05 14.73 -1.17
CA ARG A 139 3.45 16.05 -1.47
C ARG A 139 2.52 15.94 -2.68
N GLU A 140 1.70 16.99 -2.85
CA GLU A 140 0.62 17.05 -3.86
C GLU A 140 1.08 16.74 -5.29
#